data_AF-A0A081R0A6-F1
#
_entry.id   AF-A0A081R0A6-F1
#
_cell.length_a   1.000
_cell.length_b   1.000
_cell.length_c   1.000
_cell.angle_alpha   90.00
_cell.angle_beta   90.00
_cell.angle_gamma   90.00
#
_symmetry.space_group_name_H-M   'P 1'
#
loop_
_entity.id
_entity.type
_entity.pdbx_description
1 polymer ?
#
loop_
_entity_poly.entity_id
_entity_poly.type
_entity_poly.pdbx_seq_one_letter_code
_entity_poly.pdbx_strand_id
1 'polypeptide(L)' 'MSPRTGRPIKGNAKRDKRLEVRLTADEYNEIQEVADSLNISKADTIVKGIQLLKSQK' A
#
# COMPACT_ATOMS: atom_id res chain seq x y z
N MET A 1 -4.45 36.62 -6.47
CA MET A 1 -3.86 35.36 -7.00
C MET A 1 -4.22 34.24 -6.05
N SER A 2 -5.24 33.44 -6.39
CA SER A 2 -5.57 32.25 -5.59
C SER A 2 -4.45 31.23 -5.75
N PRO A 3 -3.84 30.71 -4.69
CA PRO A 3 -2.77 29.74 -4.82
C PRO A 3 -3.33 28.50 -5.54
N ARG A 4 -2.69 28.09 -6.63
CA ARG A 4 -3.03 26.91 -7.45
C ARG A 4 -2.59 25.63 -6.72
N THR A 5 -2.85 25.55 -5.43
CA THR A 5 -2.52 24.40 -4.61
C THR A 5 -3.43 23.28 -5.07
N GLY A 6 -2.87 22.28 -5.76
CA GLY A 6 -3.62 21.12 -6.25
C GLY A 6 -4.24 20.31 -5.12
N ARG A 7 -4.71 19.09 -5.41
CA ARG A 7 -5.32 18.21 -4.41
C ARG A 7 -4.38 18.07 -3.19
N PRO A 8 -4.83 18.41 -1.97
CA PRO A 8 -4.02 18.25 -0.77
C PRO A 8 -3.52 16.81 -0.63
N ILE A 9 -2.28 16.67 -0.19
CA ILE A 9 -1.60 15.38 -0.10
C ILE A 9 -2.28 14.57 1.01
N LYS A 10 -2.64 13.32 0.71
CA LYS A 10 -3.24 12.42 1.71
C LYS A 10 -2.11 11.88 2.60
N GLY A 11 -1.93 12.45 3.79
CA GLY A 11 -0.90 12.06 4.76
C GLY A 11 0.40 12.88 4.66
N ASN A 12 1.52 12.30 5.12
CA ASN A 12 2.82 12.99 5.24
C ASN A 12 3.62 13.11 3.93
N ALA A 13 3.30 12.33 2.90
CA ALA A 13 4.05 12.31 1.64
C ALA A 13 3.16 11.99 0.44
N LYS A 14 3.57 12.45 -0.74
CA LYS A 14 2.91 12.08 -2.00
C LYS A 14 3.09 10.58 -2.25
N ARG A 15 1.99 9.85 -2.43
CA ARG A 15 1.97 8.48 -2.99
C ARG A 15 1.98 8.56 -4.52
N ASP A 16 3.12 8.96 -5.11
CA ASP A 16 3.29 9.14 -6.56
C ASP A 16 3.92 7.93 -7.26
N LYS A 17 4.42 6.95 -6.50
CA LYS A 17 5.04 5.73 -7.02
C LYS A 17 3.98 4.65 -7.26
N ARG A 18 4.01 4.04 -8.45
CA ARG A 18 3.17 2.92 -8.85
C ARG A 18 4.02 1.66 -8.91
N LEU A 19 3.52 0.58 -8.31
CA LEU A 19 4.10 -0.75 -8.38
C LEU A 19 3.11 -1.66 -9.10
N GLU A 20 3.58 -2.38 -10.10
CA GLU A 20 2.81 -3.42 -10.78
C GLU A 20 3.46 -4.76 -10.49
N VAL A 21 2.68 -5.71 -9.96
CA VAL A 21 3.15 -7.04 -9.61
C VAL A 21 2.23 -8.05 -10.26
N ARG A 22 2.82 -9.05 -10.92
CA ARG A 22 2.08 -10.22 -11.40
C ARG A 22 2.07 -11.24 -10.29
N LEU A 23 0.87 -11.71 -9.95
CA LEU A 23 0.63 -12.67 -8.90
C LEU A 23 -0.18 -13.82 -9.49
N THR A 24 -0.01 -15.00 -8.94
CA THR A 24 -0.94 -16.11 -9.12
C THR A 24 -2.27 -15.82 -8.41
N ALA A 25 -3.31 -16.59 -8.73
CA ALA A 25 -4.62 -16.43 -8.09
C ALA A 25 -4.53 -16.68 -6.57
N ASP A 26 -3.74 -17.68 -6.18
CA ASP A 26 -3.58 -18.06 -4.77
C ASP A 26 -2.88 -16.95 -3.97
N GLU A 27 -1.75 -16.43 -4.48
CA GLU A 27 -1.03 -15.31 -3.84
C GLU A 27 -1.92 -14.05 -3.74
N TYR A 28 -2.76 -13.80 -4.75
CA TYR A 28 -3.68 -12.66 -4.71
C TYR A 28 -4.75 -12.83 -3.61
N ASN A 29 -5.29 -14.04 -3.48
CA ASN A 29 -6.30 -14.37 -2.47
C ASN A 29 -5.70 -14.29 -1.06
N GLU A 30 -4.48 -14.81 -0.85
CA GLU A 30 -3.78 -14.68 0.42
C GLU A 30 -3.60 -13.22 0.83
N ILE A 31 -3.16 -12.35 -0.09
CA ILE A 31 -3.03 -10.92 0.18
C ILE A 31 -4.38 -10.30 0.52
N GLN A 32 -5.45 -10.71 -0.17
CA GLN A 32 -6.80 -10.22 0.08
C GLN A 32 -7.31 -10.64 1.48
N GLU A 33 -7.16 -11.90 1.86
CA GLU A 33 -7.56 -12.42 3.17
C GLU A 33 -6.81 -11.71 4.32
N VAL A 34 -5.50 -11.54 4.16
CA VAL A 34 -4.69 -10.81 5.14
C VAL A 34 -5.11 -9.33 5.21
N ALA A 35 -5.39 -8.69 4.07
CA ALA A 35 -5.85 -7.31 4.03
C ALA A 35 -7.21 -7.14 4.73
N ASP A 36 -8.14 -8.06 4.49
CA ASP A 36 -9.48 -8.07 5.07
C ASP A 36 -9.44 -8.32 6.58
N SER A 37 -8.62 -9.27 7.04
CA SER A 37 -8.43 -9.53 8.48
C SER A 37 -7.85 -8.31 9.22
N LEU A 38 -6.98 -7.54 8.55
CA LEU A 38 -6.35 -6.33 9.11
C LEU A 38 -7.17 -5.05 8.85
N ASN A 39 -8.29 -5.12 8.12
CA ASN A 39 -9.10 -3.98 7.68
C ASN A 39 -8.27 -2.86 7.01
N ILE A 40 -7.31 -3.24 6.17
CA ILE A 40 -6.44 -2.31 5.43
C ILE A 40 -6.48 -2.60 3.93
N SER A 41 -5.93 -1.70 3.12
CA SER A 41 -5.85 -1.95 1.68
C SER A 41 -4.81 -3.04 1.36
N LYS A 42 -5.00 -3.77 0.26
CA LYS A 42 -4.00 -4.69 -0.30
C LYS A 42 -2.61 -4.05 -0.41
N ALA A 43 -2.56 -2.80 -0.87
CA ALA A 43 -1.31 -2.04 -0.98
C ALA A 43 -0.65 -1.79 0.38
N ASP A 44 -1.43 -1.38 1.39
CA ASP A 44 -0.90 -1.15 2.74
C ASP A 44 -0.46 -2.48 3.40
N THR A 45 -1.13 -3.58 3.07
CA THR A 45 -0.77 -4.94 3.54
C THR A 45 0.60 -5.36 3.03
N ILE A 46 0.86 -5.19 1.72
CA ILE A 46 2.16 -5.49 1.10
C ILE A 46 3.27 -4.63 1.74
N VAL A 47 3.02 -3.33 1.94
CA VAL A 47 4.00 -2.42 2.56
C VAL A 47 4.29 -2.83 4.00
N LYS A 48 3.26 -3.18 4.80
CA LYS A 48 3.45 -3.68 6.17
C LYS A 48 4.24 -4.98 6.19
N GLY A 49 3.96 -5.92 5.28
CA GLY A 49 4.72 -7.17 5.15
C GLY A 49 6.22 -6.92 4.91
N ILE A 50 6.55 -5.99 4.02
CA ILE A 50 7.95 -5.59 3.76
C ILE A 50 8.59 -4.94 5.00
N GLN A 51 7.86 -4.09 5.73
CA GLN A 51 8.35 -3.47 6.97
C GLN A 51 8.65 -4.51 8.06
N LEU A 52 7.79 -5.52 8.22
CA LEU A 52 8.01 -6.62 9.15
C LEU A 52 9.25 -7.44 8.77
N LEU A 53 9.41 -7.79 7.49
CA LEU A 53 10.61 -8.48 6.99
C LEU A 53 11.89 -7.66 7.23
N LYS A 54 11.83 -6.33 7.05
CA LYS A 54 12.96 -5.45 7.36
C LYS A 54 13.27 -5.40 8.85
N SER A 55 12.26 -5.49 9.71
CA SER A 55 12.43 -5.47 11.17
C SER A 55 12.99 -6.77 11.74
N GLN A 56 12.86 -7.89 11.02
CA GLN A 56 13.43 -9.19 11.43
C GLN A 56 14.91 -9.34 11.03
N LYS A 57 15.50 -8.33 10.39
CA LYS A 57 16.85 -8.35 9.84
C LYS A 57 17.78 -7.46 10.67
#